data_AF-A0A3L7SC94-F1
#
_entry.id   AF-A0A3L7SC94-F1
#
_cell.length_a   1.000
_cell.length_b   1.000
_cell.length_c   1.000
_cell.angle_alpha   90.00
_cell.angle_beta   90.00
_cell.angle_gamma   90.00
#
_symmetry.space_group_name_H-M   'P 1'
#
loop_
_entity.id
_entity.type
_entity.pdbx_description
1 polymer ?
#
loop_
_entity_poly.entity_id
_entity_poly.type
_entity_poly.pdbx_seq_one_letter_code
_entity_poly.pdbx_strand_id
1 'polypeptide(L)'
;MKRVDFISPAARLEDALKQLEASWMATKESWNDPISQKVEDDFLVPVHGQVRSMLDAVHKMALVMRKAEQECLHPRERNVSL
;
A
#
# COMPACT_ATOMS: atom_id res chain seq x y z
N MET A 1 2.07 19.99 14.48
CA MET A 1 2.18 19.37 13.13
C MET A 1 0.90 18.59 12.88
N LYS A 2 0.24 18.68 11.71
CA LYS A 2 -0.99 17.90 11.46
C LYS A 2 -0.57 16.43 11.31
N ARG A 3 -1.15 15.53 12.11
CA ARG A 3 -0.89 14.09 11.97
C ARG A 3 -1.41 13.63 10.62
N VAL A 4 -0.51 13.15 9.78
CA VAL A 4 -0.85 12.56 8.49
C VAL A 4 -0.96 11.06 8.69
N ASP A 5 -2.14 10.51 8.42
CA ASP A 5 -2.37 9.08 8.47
C ASP A 5 -2.01 8.45 7.14
N PHE A 6 -0.88 7.75 7.13
CA PHE A 6 -0.39 6.99 5.99
C PHE A 6 -0.89 5.54 5.98
N ILE A 7 -1.35 5.03 7.12
CA ILE A 7 -1.65 3.60 7.30
C ILE A 7 -3.02 3.27 6.71
N SER A 8 -4.05 4.08 7.00
CA SER A 8 -5.40 3.80 6.51
C SER A 8 -5.51 3.83 4.98
N PRO A 9 -4.94 4.80 4.24
CA PRO A 9 -4.96 4.78 2.78
C PRO A 9 -4.16 3.62 2.19
N ALA A 10 -3.03 3.24 2.82
CA ALA A 10 -2.23 2.09 2.39
C ALA A 10 -3.01 0.77 2.53
N ALA A 11 -3.68 0.56 3.67
CA ALA A 11 -4.51 -0.62 3.90
C ALA A 11 -5.64 -0.74 2.87
N ARG A 12 -6.34 0.37 2.59
CA ARG A 12 -7.40 0.40 1.56
C ARG A 12 -6.90 0.02 0.17
N LEU A 13 -5.67 0.42 -0.17
CA LEU A 13 -5.07 0.09 -1.45
C LEU A 13 -4.64 -1.38 -1.51
N GLU A 14 -4.09 -1.91 -0.42
CA GLU A 14 -3.76 -3.34 -0.31
C GLU A 14 -5.02 -4.20 -0.48
N ASP A 15 -6.12 -3.83 0.16
CA ASP A 15 -7.41 -4.52 0.02
C ASP A 15 -7.95 -4.44 -1.41
N ALA A 16 -7.84 -3.28 -2.07
CA ALA A 16 -8.24 -3.12 -3.46
C ALA A 16 -7.40 -4.00 -4.41
N LEU A 17 -6.10 -4.14 -4.15
CA LEU A 17 -5.23 -5.02 -4.93
C LEU A 17 -5.61 -6.49 -4.76
N LYS A 18 -5.92 -6.93 -3.52
CA LYS A 18 -6.42 -8.30 -3.26
C LYS A 18 -7.75 -8.57 -3.97
N GLN A 19 -8.65 -7.59 -4.00
CA GLN A 19 -9.92 -7.72 -4.73
C GLN A 19 -9.72 -7.82 -6.24
N LEU A 20 -8.76 -7.07 -6.80
CA LEU A 20 -8.38 -7.17 -8.21
C LEU A 20 -7.82 -8.56 -8.53
N GLU A 21 -6.90 -9.08 -7.72
CA GLU A 21 -6.34 -10.43 -7.88
C GLU A 21 -7.44 -11.49 -7.84
N ALA A 22 -8.33 -11.45 -6.85
CA ALA A 22 -9.43 -12.40 -6.72
C ALA A 22 -10.38 -12.35 -7.93
N SER A 23 -10.73 -11.13 -8.38
CA SER A 23 -11.59 -10.92 -9.55
C SER A 23 -10.92 -11.42 -10.84
N TRP A 24 -9.61 -11.23 -10.97
CA TRP A 24 -8.84 -11.74 -12.10
C TRP A 24 -8.81 -13.28 -12.12
N MET A 25 -8.57 -13.92 -10.97
CA MET A 25 -8.56 -15.37 -10.87
C MET A 25 -9.90 -15.98 -11.26
N ALA A 26 -11.02 -15.41 -10.80
CA ALA A 26 -12.36 -15.83 -11.20
C ALA A 26 -12.60 -15.61 -12.70
N THR A 27 -12.11 -14.49 -13.25
CA THR A 27 -12.23 -14.20 -14.69
C THR A 27 -11.50 -15.24 -15.53
N LYS A 28 -10.31 -15.67 -15.09
CA LYS A 28 -9.49 -16.70 -15.78
C LYS A 28 -10.15 -18.07 -15.87
N GLU A 29 -11.16 -18.36 -15.07
CA GLU A 29 -11.94 -19.62 -15.19
C GLU A 29 -12.70 -19.69 -16.52
N SER A 30 -13.12 -18.54 -17.06
CA SER A 30 -13.90 -18.44 -18.29
C SER A 30 -13.17 -17.75 -19.44
N TRP A 31 -12.12 -16.98 -19.14
CA TRP A 31 -11.32 -16.26 -20.12
C TRP A 31 -9.83 -16.59 -19.96
N ASN A 32 -9.35 -17.56 -20.76
CA ASN A 32 -8.00 -18.12 -20.70
C ASN A 32 -7.32 -18.21 -22.07
N ASP A 33 -7.65 -17.27 -22.95
CA ASP A 33 -7.09 -17.19 -24.30
C ASP A 33 -5.78 -16.37 -24.33
N PRO A 34 -5.08 -16.28 -25.48
CA PRO A 34 -3.85 -15.49 -25.57
C PRO A 34 -4.04 -13.99 -25.27
N ILE A 35 -5.25 -13.44 -25.39
CA ILE A 35 -5.54 -12.03 -25.06
C ILE A 35 -5.61 -11.85 -23.54
N SER A 36 -6.23 -12.77 -22.81
CA SER A 36 -6.26 -12.72 -21.35
C SER A 36 -4.85 -12.78 -20.76
N GLN A 37 -3.97 -13.62 -21.34
CA GLN A 37 -2.55 -13.67 -20.97
C GLN A 37 -1.87 -12.32 -21.20
N LYS A 38 -2.09 -11.70 -22.36
CA LYS A 38 -1.53 -10.38 -22.66
C LYS A 38 -2.02 -9.31 -21.69
N VAL A 39 -3.29 -9.37 -21.26
CA VAL A 39 -3.82 -8.43 -20.26
C VAL A 39 -3.15 -8.62 -18.90
N GLU A 40 -2.93 -9.86 -18.48
CA GLU A 40 -2.21 -10.16 -17.24
C GLU A 40 -0.79 -9.60 -17.27
N ASP A 41 -0.06 -9.87 -18.35
CA ASP A 41 1.35 -9.49 -18.51
C ASP A 41 1.53 -7.97 -18.69
N ASP A 42 0.70 -7.33 -19.52
CA ASP A 42 0.86 -5.91 -19.88
C ASP A 42 0.31 -4.96 -18.80
N PHE A 43 -0.66 -5.40 -17.98
CA PHE A 43 -1.36 -4.50 -17.04
C PHE A 43 -1.38 -5.00 -15.60
N LEU A 44 -1.80 -6.24 -15.36
CA LEU A 44 -2.03 -6.73 -13.99
C LEU A 44 -0.72 -6.99 -13.23
N VAL A 45 0.24 -7.65 -13.87
CA VAL A 45 1.57 -7.86 -13.28
C VAL A 45 2.27 -6.52 -13.00
N PRO A 46 2.32 -5.54 -13.93
CA PRO A 46 2.90 -4.23 -13.67
C PRO A 46 2.19 -3.45 -12.55
N VAL A 47 0.86 -3.36 -12.56
CA VAL A 47 0.14 -2.56 -11.55
C VAL A 47 0.35 -3.15 -10.16
N HIS A 48 0.35 -4.48 -10.04
CA HIS A 48 0.59 -5.17 -8.79
C HIS A 48 2.00 -4.88 -8.24
N GLY A 49 3.03 -4.94 -9.08
CA GLY A 49 4.40 -4.59 -8.69
C GLY A 49 4.55 -3.12 -8.27
N GLN A 50 3.91 -2.20 -9.00
CA GLN A 50 3.92 -0.76 -8.71
C GLN A 50 3.22 -0.44 -7.38
N VAL A 51 2.04 -1.02 -7.14
CA VAL A 51 1.29 -0.83 -5.89
C VAL A 51 2.09 -1.36 -4.70
N ARG A 52 2.68 -2.57 -4.79
CA ARG A 52 3.54 -3.09 -3.71
C ARG A 52 4.72 -2.18 -3.41
N SER A 53 5.41 -1.72 -4.45
CA SER A 53 6.54 -0.79 -4.31
C SER A 53 6.12 0.52 -3.63
N MET A 54 4.93 1.03 -3.96
CA MET A 54 4.38 2.23 -3.34
C MET A 54 4.02 1.98 -1.87
N LEU A 55 3.39 0.86 -1.52
CA LEU A 55 3.06 0.52 -0.13
C LEU A 55 4.33 0.45 0.74
N ASP A 56 5.42 -0.12 0.23
CA ASP A 56 6.71 -0.14 0.90
C ASP A 56 7.26 1.28 1.15
N ALA A 57 7.14 2.17 0.16
CA ALA A 57 7.54 3.57 0.31
C ALA A 57 6.69 4.29 1.36
N VAL A 58 5.38 4.07 1.36
CA VAL A 58 4.44 4.64 2.34
C VAL A 58 4.78 4.16 3.76
N HIS A 59 5.09 2.88 3.94
CA HIS A 59 5.54 2.36 5.25
C HIS A 59 6.82 3.03 5.74
N LYS A 60 7.81 3.21 4.86
CA LYS A 60 9.05 3.93 5.19
C LYS A 60 8.77 5.39 5.56
N MET A 61 7.92 6.09 4.81
CA MET A 61 7.52 7.46 5.12
C MET A 61 6.82 7.56 6.47
N ALA A 62 5.91 6.63 6.77
CA ALA A 62 5.20 6.59 8.05
C ALA A 62 6.16 6.40 9.24
N LEU A 63 7.24 5.62 9.07
CA LEU A 63 8.27 5.44 10.09
C LEU A 63 9.09 6.73 10.30
N VAL A 64 9.55 7.34 9.21
CA VAL A 64 10.37 8.57 9.27
C VAL A 64 9.57 9.72 9.89
N MET A 65 8.30 9.88 9.50
CA MET A 65 7.44 10.93 10.05
C MET A 65 7.15 10.71 11.54
N ARG A 66 6.92 9.47 11.98
CA ARG A 66 6.78 9.15 13.40
C ARG A 66 8.04 9.47 14.20
N LYS A 67 9.21 9.14 13.67
CA LYS A 67 10.49 9.47 14.30
C LYS A 67 10.68 10.99 14.40
N ALA A 68 10.40 11.74 13.32
CA ALA A 68 10.49 13.19 13.32
C ALA A 68 9.52 13.83 14.31
N GLU A 69 8.27 13.33 14.42
CA GLU A 69 7.30 13.76 15.44
C GLU A 69 7.90 13.57 16.83
N GLN A 70 8.44 12.40 17.14
CA GLN A 70 9.05 12.09 18.44
C GLN A 70 10.26 12.95 18.79
N GLU A 71 11.11 13.26 17.81
CA GLU A 71 12.30 14.11 18.01
C GLU A 71 11.93 15.58 18.24
N CYS A 72 10.79 16.02 17.70
CA CYS A 72 10.28 17.38 17.85
C CYS A 72 9.40 17.58 19.10
N LEU A 73 9.08 16.51 19.85
CA LEU A 73 8.33 16.62 21.11
C LEU A 73 9.15 17.34 22.17
N HIS A 74 8.52 18.29 22.88
CA HIS A 74 9.16 18.99 23.99
C HIS A 74 9.52 17.97 25.10
N PRO A 75 10.67 18.11 25.81
CA PRO A 75 11.12 17.12 26.81
C PRO A 75 10.08 16.78 27.90
N ARG A 76 9.17 17.71 28.22
CA ARG A 76 8.06 17.48 29.17
C ARG A 76 6.94 16.59 28.63
N GLU A 77 6.71 16.59 27.32
CA GLU A 77 5.69 15.78 26.64
C GLU A 77 6.19 14.36 26.34
N ARG A 78 7.52 14.19 26.30
CA ARG A 78 8.19 12.90 26.09
C ARG A 78 7.94 11.88 27.21
N ASN A 79 7.74 12.35 28.45
CA ASN A 79 7.56 11.51 29.64
C ASN A 79 6.11 11.07 29.91
N VAL A 80 5.13 11.62 29.18
CA VAL A 80 3.69 11.28 29.36
C VAL A 80 3.24 10.18 28.38
N SER A 81 4.08 9.84 27.40
CA SER A 81 3.75 8.93 26.29
C SER A 81 4.32 7.51 26.45
N LEU A 82 4.81 7.14 27.65
CA LEU A 82 5.28 5.78 27.99
C LEU A 82 4.18 4.98 28.70
#